data_AF-A0A6A6ZBW9-F1
#
_entry.id   AF-A0A6A6ZBW9-F1
#
_cell.length_a   1.000
_cell.length_b   1.000
_cell.length_c   1.000
_cell.angle_alpha   90.00
_cell.angle_beta   90.00
_cell.angle_gamma   90.00
#
_symmetry.space_group_name_H-M   'P 1'
#
loop_
_entity.id
_entity.type
_entity.pdbx_description
1 polymer ?
#
loop_
_entity_poly.entity_id
_entity_poly.type
_entity_poly.pdbx_seq_one_letter_code
_entity_poly.pdbx_strand_id
1 'polypeptide(L)'
;MASTIYLVRHGESEHNVSKDMSQLDPPLTTLGFPHELEKRCFDLSSEFGVENGIELTLEPDLQERSGLPCDTGSERHVLEKDFPNLALEELSEGWQAKARQYAADDDSVTLRAGRMREKLKHLNVALHGNEKRDIVVVTHGMFMKFLSSEGDIDLPKAGWKSYTISNDGEDGAILLPVNEAQKS
;
A
#
# COMPACT_ATOMS: atom_id res chain seq x y z
N MET A 1 14.52 14.95 11.02
CA MET A 1 13.77 15.31 9.80
C MET A 1 12.48 14.51 9.78
N ALA A 2 11.38 15.08 9.26
CA ALA A 2 10.15 14.32 9.06
C ALA A 2 10.34 13.25 7.98
N SER A 3 9.53 12.19 8.03
CA SER A 3 9.49 11.15 7.01
C SER A 3 8.83 11.68 5.74
N THR A 4 9.37 11.32 4.58
CA THR A 4 8.64 11.43 3.31
C THR A 4 7.78 10.19 3.15
N ILE A 5 6.52 10.37 2.73
CA ILE A 5 5.60 9.30 2.39
C ILE A 5 5.49 9.24 0.87
N TYR A 6 5.91 8.13 0.29
CA TYR A 6 5.80 7.86 -1.15
C TYR A 6 4.54 7.04 -1.39
N LEU A 7 3.53 7.65 -2.01
CA LEU A 7 2.33 6.95 -2.43
C LEU A 7 2.53 6.43 -3.85
N VAL A 8 2.49 5.12 -4.02
CA VAL A 8 2.83 4.40 -5.25
C VAL A 8 1.61 3.63 -5.74
N ARG A 9 1.29 3.77 -7.03
CA ARG A 9 0.32 2.88 -7.69
C ARG A 9 1.00 1.54 -7.99
N HIS A 10 0.30 0.43 -7.75
CA HIS A 10 0.80 -0.89 -8.14
C HIS A 10 1.22 -0.94 -9.62
N GLY A 11 2.14 -1.87 -9.92
CA GLY A 11 2.62 -2.13 -11.28
C GLY A 11 1.53 -2.73 -12.19
N GLU A 12 1.86 -2.97 -13.44
CA GLU A 12 0.91 -3.62 -14.35
C GLU A 12 0.67 -5.09 -13.97
N SER A 13 -0.60 -5.46 -13.82
CA SER A 13 -1.06 -6.85 -13.62
C SER A 13 -1.81 -7.37 -14.85
N GLU A 14 -2.04 -8.68 -14.91
CA GLU A 14 -2.64 -9.34 -16.09
C GLU A 14 -4.00 -8.76 -16.49
N HIS A 15 -4.91 -8.50 -15.54
CA HIS A 15 -6.22 -7.89 -15.84
C HIS A 15 -6.10 -6.49 -16.46
N ASN A 16 -5.00 -5.77 -16.21
CA ASN A 16 -4.80 -4.46 -16.82
C ASN A 16 -4.56 -4.56 -18.33
N VAL A 17 -3.94 -5.65 -18.76
CA VAL A 17 -3.64 -5.95 -20.16
C VAL A 17 -4.85 -6.60 -20.82
N SER A 18 -5.37 -7.67 -20.21
CA SER A 18 -6.49 -8.47 -20.76
C SER A 18 -7.85 -7.77 -20.66
N LYS A 19 -7.97 -6.79 -19.75
CA LYS A 19 -9.24 -6.15 -19.34
C LYS A 19 -10.25 -7.11 -18.72
N ASP A 20 -9.80 -8.30 -18.32
CA ASP A 20 -10.64 -9.31 -17.68
C ASP A 20 -10.74 -9.06 -16.17
N MET A 21 -11.83 -8.43 -15.76
CA MET A 21 -12.10 -8.10 -14.35
C MET A 21 -12.56 -9.31 -13.52
N SER A 22 -12.76 -10.48 -14.14
CA SER A 22 -13.20 -11.70 -13.44
C SER A 22 -12.06 -12.48 -12.80
N GLN A 23 -10.81 -12.17 -13.16
CA GLN A 23 -9.63 -12.77 -12.57
C GLN A 23 -9.49 -12.31 -11.13
N LEU A 24 -9.50 -13.26 -10.20
CA LEU A 24 -9.26 -12.98 -8.78
C LEU A 24 -7.78 -12.65 -8.57
N ASP A 25 -7.49 -11.54 -7.89
CA ASP A 25 -6.14 -11.14 -7.45
C ASP A 25 -5.02 -11.40 -8.49
N PRO A 26 -5.14 -10.81 -9.70
CA PRO A 26 -4.27 -11.14 -10.82
C PRO A 26 -2.82 -10.71 -10.53
N PRO A 27 -1.83 -11.57 -10.83
CA PRO A 27 -0.45 -11.28 -10.50
C PRO A 27 0.08 -10.06 -11.27
N LEU A 28 1.08 -9.40 -10.69
CA LEU A 28 1.87 -8.40 -11.40
C LEU A 28 2.68 -9.07 -12.52
N THR A 29 2.87 -8.34 -13.61
CA THR A 29 3.90 -8.65 -14.60
C THR A 29 5.29 -8.53 -13.95
N THR A 30 6.23 -9.40 -14.34
CA THR A 30 7.42 -9.91 -13.59
C THR A 30 8.47 -8.93 -13.01
N LEU A 31 8.10 -7.82 -12.38
CA LEU A 31 9.05 -6.88 -11.76
C LEU A 31 8.51 -6.38 -10.41
N GLY A 32 8.95 -6.99 -9.30
CA GLY A 32 8.61 -6.54 -7.94
C GLY A 32 9.79 -6.60 -6.99
N PHE A 33 10.40 -5.43 -6.70
CA PHE A 33 11.44 -5.11 -5.69
C PHE A 33 12.28 -6.25 -5.09
N PRO A 34 12.86 -7.17 -5.88
CA PRO A 34 13.45 -8.38 -5.31
C PRO A 34 14.79 -8.11 -4.62
N HIS A 35 15.42 -6.97 -4.88
CA HIS A 35 16.74 -6.59 -4.36
C HIS A 35 16.70 -5.41 -3.38
N GLU A 36 15.52 -5.04 -2.86
CA GLU A 36 15.39 -3.93 -1.90
C GLU A 36 14.76 -4.37 -0.57
N LEU A 37 13.88 -5.36 -0.61
CA LEU A 37 13.18 -5.87 0.57
C LEU A 37 14.14 -6.62 1.49
N GLU A 38 13.81 -6.67 2.78
CA GLU A 38 14.58 -7.45 3.75
C GLU A 38 14.58 -8.94 3.39
N LYS A 39 15.75 -9.61 3.50
CA LYS A 39 15.93 -11.05 3.20
C LYS A 39 14.86 -11.95 3.80
N ARG A 40 14.30 -11.59 4.96
CA ARG A 40 13.23 -12.35 5.64
C ARG A 40 11.98 -12.54 4.79
N CYS A 41 11.76 -11.69 3.77
CA CYS A 41 10.61 -11.80 2.87
C CYS A 41 10.77 -12.94 1.85
N PHE A 42 11.95 -13.52 1.71
CA PHE A 42 12.26 -14.54 0.71
C PHE A 42 12.77 -15.83 1.35
N ASP A 43 12.87 -16.88 0.54
CA ASP A 43 13.54 -18.12 0.95
C ASP A 43 15.00 -17.82 1.29
N LEU A 44 15.50 -18.40 2.38
CA LEU A 44 16.89 -18.31 2.81
C LEU A 44 17.88 -18.74 1.71
N SER A 45 17.45 -19.59 0.79
CA SER A 45 18.23 -20.06 -0.35
C SER A 45 18.15 -19.15 -1.59
N SER A 46 17.28 -18.12 -1.59
CA SER A 46 17.13 -17.21 -2.71
C SER A 46 18.27 -16.19 -2.78
N GLU A 47 18.58 -15.70 -3.99
CA GLU A 47 19.49 -14.56 -4.20
C GLU A 47 18.79 -13.20 -3.97
N PHE A 48 17.54 -13.22 -3.48
CA PHE A 48 16.71 -12.06 -3.28
C PHE A 48 16.79 -11.53 -1.83
N GLY A 49 16.50 -10.25 -1.71
CA GLY A 49 16.50 -9.50 -0.46
C GLY A 49 17.88 -9.04 0.01
N VAL A 50 17.84 -8.02 0.88
CA VAL A 50 19.02 -7.31 1.40
C VAL A 50 19.08 -7.45 2.92
N GLU A 51 20.29 -7.61 3.46
CA GLU A 51 20.51 -7.56 4.91
C GLU A 51 20.27 -6.16 5.43
N ASN A 52 19.44 -6.04 6.46
CA ASN A 52 18.86 -4.75 6.84
C ASN A 52 18.25 -4.09 5.59
N GLY A 53 17.36 -4.78 4.88
CA GLY A 53 16.62 -4.21 3.74
C GLY A 53 15.50 -3.27 4.17
N ILE A 54 14.56 -3.01 3.27
CA ILE A 54 13.29 -2.34 3.58
C ILE A 54 12.38 -3.33 4.31
N GLU A 55 11.82 -2.90 5.44
CA GLU A 55 10.80 -3.66 6.14
C GLU A 55 9.47 -3.59 5.38
N LEU A 56 8.89 -4.76 5.09
CA LEU A 56 7.59 -4.90 4.46
C LEU A 56 6.54 -5.23 5.52
N THR A 57 5.41 -4.51 5.48
CA THR A 57 4.22 -4.79 6.29
C THR A 57 3.00 -4.80 5.38
N LEU A 58 2.06 -5.70 5.66
CA LEU A 58 0.78 -5.77 4.95
C LEU A 58 -0.28 -4.96 5.69
N GLU A 59 -1.16 -4.32 4.93
CA GLU A 59 -2.21 -3.47 5.47
C GLU A 59 -3.53 -3.68 4.71
N PRO A 60 -4.51 -4.40 5.30
CA PRO A 60 -5.82 -4.62 4.70
C PRO A 60 -6.57 -3.35 4.30
N ASP A 61 -6.34 -2.23 4.99
CA ASP A 61 -7.04 -0.98 4.66
C ASP A 61 -6.63 -0.42 3.27
N LEU A 62 -5.47 -0.80 2.72
CA LEU A 62 -4.94 -0.33 1.42
C LEU A 62 -5.53 -1.02 0.18
N GLN A 63 -6.48 -1.95 0.34
CA GLN A 63 -7.16 -2.61 -0.77
C GLN A 63 -7.89 -1.61 -1.69
N GLU A 64 -8.06 -1.95 -2.97
CA GLU A 64 -8.82 -1.11 -3.91
C GLU A 64 -10.27 -0.90 -3.45
N ARG A 65 -10.89 0.17 -3.96
CA ARG A 65 -12.28 0.54 -3.69
C ARG A 65 -13.25 -0.56 -4.12
N SER A 66 -13.13 -1.10 -5.33
CA SER A 66 -14.20 -1.90 -5.93
C SER A 66 -14.28 -3.31 -5.32
N GLY A 67 -15.44 -3.95 -5.52
CA GLY A 67 -15.68 -5.35 -5.15
C GLY A 67 -15.57 -6.35 -6.30
N LEU A 68 -14.92 -5.95 -7.40
CA LEU A 68 -14.65 -6.87 -8.52
C LEU A 68 -13.60 -7.90 -8.10
N PRO A 69 -13.63 -9.13 -8.65
CA PRO A 69 -12.62 -10.15 -8.37
C PRO A 69 -11.18 -9.65 -8.52
N CYS A 70 -10.88 -8.85 -9.54
CA CYS A 70 -9.54 -8.32 -9.74
C CYS A 70 -9.06 -7.30 -8.70
N ASP A 71 -10.00 -6.75 -7.92
CA ASP A 71 -9.74 -5.78 -6.86
C ASP A 71 -9.88 -6.40 -5.47
N THR A 72 -10.17 -7.71 -5.40
CA THR A 72 -10.30 -8.50 -4.18
C THR A 72 -9.07 -9.38 -4.03
N GLY A 73 -8.40 -9.25 -2.89
CA GLY A 73 -7.21 -10.05 -2.58
C GLY A 73 -7.52 -11.53 -2.36
N SER A 74 -6.49 -12.36 -2.45
CA SER A 74 -6.57 -13.80 -2.16
C SER A 74 -6.78 -14.07 -0.67
N GLU A 75 -7.37 -15.23 -0.36
CA GLU A 75 -7.51 -15.65 1.04
C GLU A 75 -6.14 -15.91 1.67
N ARG A 76 -6.02 -15.69 2.99
CA ARG A 76 -4.74 -15.84 3.70
C ARG A 76 -4.04 -17.17 3.43
N HIS A 77 -4.76 -18.29 3.45
CA HIS A 77 -4.16 -19.61 3.22
C HIS A 77 -3.61 -19.81 1.80
N VAL A 78 -4.14 -19.07 0.81
CA VAL A 78 -3.61 -19.04 -0.56
C VAL A 78 -2.30 -18.26 -0.56
N LEU A 79 -2.29 -17.07 0.07
CA LEU A 79 -1.09 -16.26 0.22
C LEU A 79 0.02 -16.96 1.01
N GLU A 80 -0.30 -17.73 2.04
CA GLU A 80 0.67 -18.52 2.82
C GLU A 80 1.39 -19.55 1.95
N LYS A 81 0.70 -20.09 0.94
CA LYS A 81 1.30 -21.05 0.00
C LYS A 81 2.21 -20.37 -1.00
N ASP A 82 1.80 -19.21 -1.52
CA ASP A 82 2.54 -18.50 -2.57
C ASP A 82 3.71 -17.67 -2.00
N PHE A 83 3.59 -17.23 -0.75
CA PHE A 83 4.57 -16.40 -0.04
C PHE A 83 4.86 -16.95 1.38
N PRO A 84 5.44 -18.16 1.50
CA PRO A 84 5.59 -18.86 2.78
C PRO A 84 6.48 -18.14 3.80
N ASN A 85 7.28 -17.17 3.36
CA ASN A 85 8.20 -16.39 4.22
C ASN A 85 7.66 -14.99 4.55
N LEU A 86 6.52 -14.60 3.99
CA LEU A 86 5.91 -13.30 4.27
C LEU A 86 5.09 -13.38 5.56
N ALA A 87 5.28 -12.41 6.44
CA ALA A 87 4.48 -12.24 7.65
C ALA A 87 3.05 -11.82 7.29
N LEU A 88 2.06 -12.71 7.49
CA LEU A 88 0.64 -12.51 7.13
C LEU A 88 -0.26 -12.34 8.35
N GLU A 89 0.30 -12.12 9.54
CA GLU A 89 -0.44 -12.04 10.81
C GLU A 89 -1.46 -10.91 10.83
N GLU A 90 -1.14 -9.80 10.17
CA GLU A 90 -2.01 -8.62 10.02
C GLU A 90 -3.24 -8.90 9.14
N LEU A 91 -3.21 -9.97 8.35
CA LEU A 91 -4.34 -10.41 7.54
C LEU A 91 -5.25 -11.32 8.37
N SER A 92 -6.28 -10.73 8.96
CA SER A 92 -7.33 -11.48 9.67
C SER A 92 -8.17 -12.33 8.71
N GLU A 93 -8.88 -13.33 9.23
CA GLU A 93 -9.81 -14.12 8.42
C GLU A 93 -10.87 -13.20 7.78
N GLY A 94 -11.01 -13.28 6.46
CA GLY A 94 -11.94 -12.45 5.71
C GLY A 94 -11.46 -11.01 5.46
N TRP A 95 -10.18 -10.69 5.65
CA TRP A 95 -9.61 -9.36 5.35
C TRP A 95 -9.91 -8.89 3.92
N GLN A 96 -9.97 -9.81 2.96
CA GLN A 96 -10.22 -9.56 1.55
C GLN A 96 -11.71 -9.33 1.23
N ALA A 97 -12.61 -9.70 2.15
CA ALA A 97 -14.04 -9.63 1.90
C ALA A 97 -14.48 -8.18 1.81
N LYS A 98 -15.12 -7.82 0.70
CA LYS A 98 -15.58 -6.45 0.40
C LYS A 98 -16.88 -6.13 1.15
N ALA A 99 -16.85 -6.29 2.47
CA ALA A 99 -17.98 -6.17 3.36
C ALA A 99 -17.57 -5.52 4.68
N ARG A 100 -18.56 -5.00 5.44
CA ARG A 100 -18.34 -4.34 6.73
C ARG A 100 -17.30 -3.22 6.59
N GLN A 101 -16.25 -3.23 7.40
CA GLN A 101 -15.21 -2.19 7.38
C GLN A 101 -14.37 -2.15 6.09
N TYR A 102 -14.45 -3.20 5.26
CA TYR A 102 -13.78 -3.32 3.97
C TYR A 102 -14.76 -3.21 2.79
N ALA A 103 -16.00 -2.78 3.04
CA ALA A 103 -16.98 -2.60 1.99
C ALA A 103 -16.53 -1.59 0.92
N ALA A 104 -17.08 -1.77 -0.28
CA ALA A 104 -16.70 -1.03 -1.48
C ALA A 104 -17.40 0.33 -1.62
N ASP A 105 -18.30 0.69 -0.69
CA ASP A 105 -18.94 2.00 -0.64
C ASP A 105 -17.98 3.10 -0.18
N ASP A 106 -18.26 4.33 -0.60
CA ASP A 106 -17.37 5.48 -0.38
C ASP A 106 -17.21 5.81 1.10
N ASP A 107 -18.23 5.58 1.94
CA ASP A 107 -18.15 5.83 3.37
C ASP A 107 -17.14 4.87 4.03
N SER A 108 -17.26 3.58 3.73
CA SER A 108 -16.32 2.56 4.23
C SER A 108 -14.90 2.79 3.73
N VAL A 109 -14.73 3.17 2.47
CA VAL A 109 -13.41 3.49 1.89
C VAL A 109 -12.81 4.75 2.51
N THR A 110 -13.63 5.77 2.79
CA THR A 110 -13.20 7.00 3.50
C THR A 110 -12.73 6.68 4.92
N LEU A 111 -13.44 5.82 5.64
CA LEU A 111 -13.03 5.36 6.97
C LEU A 111 -11.71 4.57 6.94
N ARG A 112 -11.50 3.70 5.93
CA ARG A 112 -10.22 3.00 5.71
C ARG A 112 -9.08 3.98 5.49
N ALA A 113 -9.28 4.96 4.61
CA ALA A 113 -8.28 6.00 4.33
C ALA A 113 -7.93 6.79 5.60
N GLY A 114 -8.92 7.15 6.43
CA GLY A 114 -8.69 7.82 7.71
C GLY A 114 -7.85 7.00 8.68
N ARG A 115 -8.18 5.71 8.87
CA ARG A 115 -7.38 4.79 9.71
C ARG A 115 -5.94 4.69 9.22
N MET A 116 -5.75 4.58 7.90
CA MET A 116 -4.41 4.52 7.31
C MET A 116 -3.62 5.81 7.55
N ARG A 117 -4.24 6.99 7.42
CA ARG A 117 -3.54 8.26 7.70
C ARG A 117 -3.12 8.38 9.16
N GLU A 118 -3.95 7.96 10.11
CA GLU A 118 -3.54 7.90 11.52
C GLU A 118 -2.40 6.88 11.75
N LYS A 119 -2.42 5.73 11.07
CA LYS A 119 -1.30 4.77 11.11
C LYS A 119 0.00 5.40 10.57
N LEU A 120 -0.06 6.09 9.42
CA LEU A 120 1.08 6.78 8.82
C LEU A 120 1.64 7.87 9.73
N LYS A 121 0.78 8.61 10.43
CA LYS A 121 1.18 9.59 11.43
C LYS A 121 1.95 8.93 12.58
N HIS A 122 1.45 7.83 13.14
CA HIS A 122 2.16 7.08 14.18
C HIS A 122 3.52 6.56 13.69
N LEU A 123 3.57 6.03 12.47
CA LEU A 123 4.83 5.57 11.87
C LEU A 123 5.82 6.72 11.65
N ASN A 124 5.38 7.86 11.12
CA ASN A 124 6.23 9.04 10.96
C ASN A 124 6.82 9.49 12.31
N VAL A 125 6.04 9.44 13.40
CA VAL A 125 6.54 9.73 14.74
C VAL A 125 7.57 8.69 15.21
N ALA A 126 7.26 7.39 15.06
CA ALA A 126 8.13 6.31 15.48
C ALA A 126 9.46 6.27 14.71
N LEU A 127 9.46 6.76 13.47
CA LEU A 127 10.63 6.79 12.59
C LEU A 127 11.43 8.09 12.68
N HIS A 128 10.99 9.07 13.48
CA HIS A 128 11.70 10.33 13.62
C HIS A 128 13.13 10.13 14.14
N GLY A 129 14.10 10.66 13.38
CA GLY A 129 15.52 10.58 13.73
C GLY A 129 16.22 9.34 13.21
N ASN A 130 15.49 8.35 12.68
CA ASN A 130 16.09 7.17 12.06
C ASN A 130 16.71 7.51 10.70
N GLU A 131 17.76 6.77 10.33
CA GLU A 131 18.35 6.84 8.99
C GLU A 131 17.34 6.38 7.93
N LYS A 132 16.65 5.26 8.21
CA LYS A 132 15.52 4.75 7.43
C LYS A 132 14.21 5.24 8.01
N ARG A 133 13.78 6.41 7.54
CA ARG A 133 12.56 7.07 8.04
C ARG A 133 11.44 7.17 7.02
N ASP A 134 11.77 7.12 5.74
CA ASP A 134 10.77 7.30 4.70
C ASP A 134 9.87 6.07 4.57
N ILE A 135 8.62 6.31 4.19
CA ILE A 135 7.57 5.29 4.14
C ILE A 135 7.10 5.17 2.70
N VAL A 136 7.02 3.93 2.19
CA VAL A 136 6.45 3.65 0.87
C VAL A 136 5.10 2.96 1.05
N VAL A 137 4.06 3.53 0.45
CA VAL A 137 2.70 2.99 0.46
C VAL A 137 2.34 2.55 -0.95
N VAL A 138 2.25 1.24 -1.18
CA VAL A 138 1.80 0.69 -2.48
C VAL A 138 0.31 0.41 -2.40
N THR A 139 -0.46 0.98 -3.31
CA THR A 139 -1.92 0.81 -3.36
C THR A 139 -2.45 0.95 -4.79
N HIS A 140 -3.73 1.29 -4.94
CA HIS A 140 -4.50 1.19 -6.17
C HIS A 140 -5.05 2.55 -6.60
N GLY A 141 -5.51 2.61 -7.85
CA GLY A 141 -5.82 3.87 -8.52
C GLY A 141 -7.00 4.63 -7.91
N MET A 142 -8.07 3.94 -7.52
CA MET A 142 -9.20 4.61 -6.88
C MET A 142 -8.94 4.87 -5.40
N PHE A 143 -8.35 3.92 -4.67
CA PHE A 143 -8.07 4.07 -3.25
C PHE A 143 -7.13 5.24 -2.94
N MET A 144 -6.10 5.48 -3.77
CA MET A 144 -5.18 6.60 -3.54
C MET A 144 -5.87 7.97 -3.49
N LYS A 145 -6.99 8.14 -4.20
CA LYS A 145 -7.79 9.38 -4.18
C LYS A 145 -8.36 9.67 -2.79
N PHE A 146 -8.80 8.62 -2.09
CA PHE A 146 -9.31 8.72 -0.73
C PHE A 146 -8.18 8.90 0.28
N LEU A 147 -7.05 8.22 0.05
CA LEU A 147 -5.90 8.29 0.95
C LEU A 147 -5.24 9.68 0.93
N SER A 148 -5.00 10.25 -0.25
CA SER A 148 -4.40 11.58 -0.41
C SER A 148 -5.39 12.74 -0.31
N SER A 149 -6.69 12.46 -0.34
CA SER A 149 -7.75 13.47 -0.48
C SER A 149 -7.65 14.30 -1.78
N GLU A 150 -6.96 13.78 -2.81
CA GLU A 150 -6.85 14.40 -4.14
C GLU A 150 -7.74 13.66 -5.13
N GLY A 151 -8.87 14.25 -5.55
CA GLY A 151 -9.82 13.59 -6.45
C GLY A 151 -9.30 13.39 -7.89
N ASP A 152 -8.36 14.24 -8.30
CA ASP A 152 -7.78 14.31 -9.64
C ASP A 152 -6.44 13.57 -9.80
N ILE A 153 -5.93 12.96 -8.72
CA ILE A 153 -4.73 12.12 -8.83
C ILE A 153 -4.99 10.94 -9.79
N ASP A 154 -4.13 10.83 -10.80
CA ASP A 154 -4.14 9.74 -11.77
C ASP A 154 -2.70 9.38 -12.13
N LEU A 155 -2.06 8.62 -11.25
CA LEU A 155 -0.69 8.16 -11.46
C LEU A 155 -0.68 7.01 -12.47
N PRO A 156 0.31 6.93 -13.38
CA PRO A 156 0.51 5.73 -14.19
C PRO A 156 0.84 4.53 -13.30
N LYS A 157 0.77 3.31 -13.86
CA LYS A 157 1.18 2.08 -13.16
C LYS A 157 2.64 2.20 -12.72
N ALA A 158 2.95 1.78 -11.50
CA ALA A 158 4.24 2.02 -10.85
C ALA A 158 4.64 3.51 -10.70
N GLY A 159 3.74 4.45 -11.01
CA GLY A 159 3.93 5.88 -10.76
C GLY A 159 3.76 6.22 -9.28
N TRP A 160 4.44 7.27 -8.83
CA TRP A 160 4.42 7.69 -7.44
C TRP A 160 4.31 9.21 -7.28
N LYS A 161 3.88 9.64 -6.10
CA LYS A 161 3.90 11.03 -5.64
C LYS A 161 4.32 11.10 -4.18
N SER A 162 5.01 12.17 -3.81
CA SER A 162 5.60 12.34 -2.48
C SER A 162 4.75 13.24 -1.59
N TYR A 163 4.62 12.88 -0.32
CA TYR A 163 3.82 13.58 0.68
C TYR A 163 4.55 13.71 2.01
N THR A 164 4.12 14.67 2.82
CA THR A 164 4.32 14.68 4.27
C THR A 164 2.99 14.44 4.96
N ILE A 165 3.03 14.00 6.23
CA ILE A 165 1.82 13.86 7.06
C ILE A 165 1.71 15.07 7.99
N SER A 166 0.51 15.63 8.11
CA SER A 166 0.16 16.70 9.06
C SER A 166 -1.13 16.36 9.79
N ASN A 167 -1.44 17.06 10.87
CA ASN A 167 -2.80 17.11 11.40
C ASN A 167 -3.46 18.37 10.83
N ASP A 168 -4.66 18.24 10.27
CA ASP A 168 -5.60 19.36 10.37
C ASP A 168 -6.35 19.21 11.72
N GLY A 169 -6.71 20.32 12.34
CA GLY A 169 -7.22 20.29 13.71
C GLY A 169 -8.62 19.65 13.87
N GLU A 170 -9.36 19.40 12.79
CA GLU A 170 -10.80 19.05 12.82
C GLU A 170 -11.12 17.68 12.19
N ASP A 171 -10.40 17.26 11.14
CA ASP A 171 -10.61 16.05 10.32
C ASP A 171 -9.48 14.99 10.45
N GLY A 172 -8.45 15.26 11.26
CA GLY A 172 -7.42 14.28 11.64
C GLY A 172 -6.15 14.34 10.78
N ALA A 173 -5.43 13.23 10.67
CA ALA A 173 -4.20 13.16 9.88
C ALA A 173 -4.49 13.31 8.37
N ILE A 174 -3.71 14.16 7.69
CA ILE A 174 -3.81 14.45 6.25
C ILE A 174 -2.45 14.33 5.55
N LEU A 175 -2.47 13.95 4.28
CA LEU A 175 -1.29 13.93 3.41
C LEU A 175 -1.17 15.27 2.67
N LEU A 176 -0.01 15.90 2.76
CA LEU A 176 0.31 17.14 2.08
C LEU A 176 1.36 16.88 0.99
N PRO A 177 1.09 17.21 -0.29
CA PRO A 177 2.06 17.02 -1.36
C PRO A 177 3.38 17.75 -1.07
N VAL A 178 4.50 17.06 -1.29
CA VAL A 178 5.82 17.69 -1.26
C VAL A 178 6.05 18.39 -2.59
N ASN A 179 6.16 19.72 -2.58
CA ASN A 179 6.58 20.45 -3.75
C ASN A 179 8.06 20.15 -4.04
N GLU A 180 8.35 19.59 -5.22
CA GLU A 180 9.71 19.24 -5.64
C GLU A 180 10.67 20.45 -5.75
N ALA A 181 10.13 21.68 -5.71
CA ALA A 181 10.88 22.92 -5.70
C ALA A 181 11.67 23.19 -4.40
N GLN A 182 11.55 22.35 -3.36
CA GLN A 182 12.26 22.51 -2.08
C GLN A 182 13.41 21.52 -1.83
N LYS A 183 13.84 20.76 -2.85
CA LYS A 183 15.14 20.08 -2.80
C LYS A 183 16.23 21.03 -3.29
N SER A 184 16.62 21.97 -2.44
CA SER A 184 17.83 22.79 -2.57
C SER A 184 19.06 22.07 -2.05
#